data_AF-A0A094ZLA3-F1
#
_entry.id   AF-A0A094ZLA3-F1
#
_cell.length_a   1.000
_cell.length_b   1.000
_cell.length_c   1.000
_cell.angle_alpha   90.00
_cell.angle_beta   90.00
_cell.angle_gamma   90.00
#
_symmetry.space_group_name_H-M   'P 1'
#
loop_
_entity.id
_entity.type
_entity.pdbx_description
1 polymer ?
#
loop_
_entity_poly.entity_id
_entity_poly.type
_entity_poly.pdbx_seq_one_letter_code
_entity_poly.pdbx_strand_id
1 'polypeptide(L)'
;MTDMTGKQNVENFLSKFRDPQTHRFHSVTALDFLKCWQHYDTDGNGYLEGEELNGFLREFITSVIPDEIGSEIISETAMQQLMTEVMDAYDENNDGRIDINELCQILPTEETFLALFQIDTPLSSSVEFMRVWKQFDTDLSGSIDSNELKNFLKHLIVISKVEVTNEKLDEYTETLIRLFDRNGDGKLQLSEMARLLRVKENYLIKPLFNNNNCLDDRTIDRIFRKYDTDSNGVLENEELMGFLKDLLEANGEEVNEEGLKIMKEGILKQWDINKDGKIGRQEINDLILQTVHILQEKEHLKKVNNL
;
A
#
# COMPACT_ATOMS: atom_id res chain seq x y z
N MET A 1 -26.30 -25.92 31.02
CA MET A 1 -25.49 -26.42 32.15
C MET A 1 -24.16 -25.72 32.07
N THR A 2 -23.92 -24.81 33.01
CA THR A 2 -22.67 -24.05 33.18
C THR A 2 -21.57 -24.97 33.68
N ASP A 3 -20.45 -25.04 32.97
CA ASP A 3 -19.26 -25.72 33.47
C ASP A 3 -18.41 -24.77 34.33
N MET A 4 -17.86 -25.29 35.42
CA MET A 4 -17.27 -24.54 36.54
C MET A 4 -15.80 -24.20 36.31
N THR A 5 -15.48 -23.55 35.20
CA THR A 5 -14.21 -22.85 35.03
C THR A 5 -14.50 -21.49 34.41
N GLY A 6 -14.30 -20.41 35.16
CA GLY A 6 -14.54 -19.04 34.72
C GLY A 6 -13.57 -18.53 33.64
N LYS A 7 -13.16 -19.38 32.69
CA LYS A 7 -12.47 -18.94 31.47
C LYS A 7 -13.56 -18.56 30.47
N GLN A 8 -13.66 -17.27 30.16
CA GLN A 8 -14.35 -16.85 28.94
C GLN A 8 -13.71 -17.63 27.80
N ASN A 9 -14.51 -18.46 27.12
CA ASN A 9 -14.10 -19.16 25.93
C ASN A 9 -13.96 -18.08 24.85
N VAL A 10 -12.79 -17.44 24.77
CA VAL A 10 -12.47 -16.52 23.69
C VAL A 10 -12.29 -17.41 22.47
N GLU A 11 -13.38 -17.62 21.74
CA GLU A 11 -13.35 -18.32 20.46
C GLU A 11 -12.32 -17.61 19.57
N ASN A 12 -11.23 -18.32 19.25
CA ASN A 12 -10.22 -17.85 18.32
C ASN A 12 -10.89 -17.55 16.97
N PHE A 13 -10.76 -16.32 16.48
CA PHE A 13 -11.45 -15.87 15.27
C PHE A 13 -10.97 -16.64 14.04
N LEU A 14 -9.66 -16.92 13.95
CA LEU A 14 -9.04 -17.67 12.87
C LEU A 14 -9.41 -19.16 12.85
N SER A 15 -9.84 -19.72 13.99
CA SER A 15 -10.32 -21.11 14.05
C SER A 15 -11.55 -21.35 13.15
N LYS A 16 -12.34 -20.30 12.88
CA LYS A 16 -13.53 -20.35 12.01
C LYS A 16 -13.19 -20.62 10.54
N PHE A 17 -11.97 -20.31 10.13
CA PHE A 17 -11.50 -20.53 8.76
C PHE A 17 -10.76 -21.86 8.59
N ARG A 18 -10.59 -22.64 9.66
CA ARG A 18 -9.90 -23.93 9.63
C ARG A 18 -10.86 -25.11 9.66
N ASP A 19 -10.46 -26.18 8.99
CA ASP A 19 -11.11 -27.48 9.07
C ASP A 19 -10.96 -28.06 10.49
N PRO A 20 -12.06 -28.37 11.19
CA PRO A 20 -12.03 -28.94 12.54
C PRO A 20 -11.27 -30.26 12.67
N GLN A 21 -11.06 -31.00 11.57
CA GLN A 21 -10.39 -32.30 11.57
C GLN A 21 -8.96 -32.24 11.04
N THR A 22 -8.69 -31.38 10.05
CA THR A 22 -7.38 -31.33 9.38
C THR A 22 -6.52 -30.14 9.81
N HIS A 23 -7.09 -29.17 10.55
CA HIS A 23 -6.48 -27.90 10.94
C HIS A 23 -5.92 -27.08 9.78
N ARG A 24 -6.21 -27.47 8.53
CA ARG A 24 -5.89 -26.69 7.34
C ARG A 24 -6.92 -25.60 7.18
N PHE A 25 -6.50 -24.45 6.66
CA PHE A 25 -7.46 -23.45 6.22
C PHE A 25 -8.34 -24.01 5.10
N HIS A 26 -9.63 -23.72 5.17
CA HIS A 26 -10.47 -23.73 3.98
C HIS A 26 -10.04 -22.56 3.09
N SER A 27 -10.30 -22.64 1.78
CA SER A 27 -10.07 -21.51 0.86
C SER A 27 -10.78 -20.27 1.41
N VAL A 28 -10.02 -19.26 1.84
CA VAL A 28 -10.58 -18.04 2.42
C VAL A 28 -11.14 -17.20 1.28
N THR A 29 -12.45 -16.91 1.32
CA THR A 29 -13.10 -16.05 0.32
C THR A 29 -12.60 -14.60 0.46
N ALA A 30 -12.75 -13.78 -0.57
CA ALA A 30 -12.39 -12.35 -0.50
C ALA A 30 -13.11 -11.66 0.68
N LEU A 31 -14.39 -11.97 0.88
CA LEU A 31 -15.19 -11.43 1.98
C LEU A 31 -14.70 -11.89 3.36
N ASP A 32 -14.25 -13.15 3.47
CA ASP A 32 -13.72 -13.67 4.73
C ASP A 32 -12.33 -13.10 5.04
N PHE A 33 -11.52 -12.87 4.01
CA PHE A 33 -10.27 -12.12 4.13
C PHE A 33 -10.53 -10.70 4.63
N LEU A 34 -11.51 -9.99 4.06
CA LEU A 34 -11.91 -8.65 4.52
C LEU A 34 -12.34 -8.64 5.98
N LYS A 35 -13.15 -9.61 6.41
CA LYS A 35 -13.55 -9.70 7.83
C LYS A 35 -12.35 -9.96 8.73
N CYS A 36 -11.40 -10.77 8.28
CA CYS A 36 -10.16 -11.02 9.02
C CYS A 36 -9.32 -9.76 9.13
N TRP A 37 -9.13 -9.04 8.03
CA TRP A 37 -8.42 -7.77 8.00
C TRP A 37 -9.03 -6.77 8.99
N GLN A 38 -10.32 -6.47 8.83
CA GLN A 38 -11.06 -5.52 9.69
C GLN A 38 -11.15 -5.95 11.17
N HIS A 39 -10.93 -7.23 11.48
CA HIS A 39 -10.93 -7.70 12.85
C HIS A 39 -9.64 -7.34 13.59
N TYR A 40 -8.51 -7.36 12.88
CA TYR A 40 -7.18 -7.13 13.47
C TYR A 40 -6.65 -5.71 13.20
N ASP A 41 -6.93 -5.11 12.05
CA ASP A 41 -6.65 -3.69 11.73
C ASP A 41 -7.71 -2.81 12.40
N THR A 42 -7.55 -2.64 13.72
CA THR A 42 -8.55 -2.03 14.61
C THR A 42 -8.55 -0.52 14.49
N ASP A 43 -7.38 0.07 14.25
CA ASP A 43 -7.22 1.49 14.02
C ASP A 43 -7.46 1.91 12.56
N GLY A 44 -7.57 0.93 11.64
CA GLY A 44 -7.84 1.16 10.22
C GLY A 44 -6.66 1.82 9.51
N ASN A 45 -5.46 1.78 10.11
CA ASN A 45 -4.28 2.39 9.54
C ASN A 45 -3.78 1.58 8.33
N GLY A 46 -4.32 0.39 8.07
CA GLY A 46 -3.97 -0.40 6.90
C GLY A 46 -2.68 -1.19 7.02
N TYR A 47 -2.19 -1.39 8.25
CA TYR A 47 -1.05 -2.19 8.64
C TYR A 47 -1.37 -2.90 9.96
N LEU A 48 -0.99 -4.16 10.09
CA LEU A 48 -1.01 -4.84 11.39
C LEU A 48 0.31 -4.55 12.10
N GLU A 49 0.24 -3.77 13.19
CA GLU A 49 1.41 -3.43 13.99
C GLU A 49 1.17 -3.53 15.51
N GLY A 50 2.25 -3.66 16.28
CA GLY A 50 2.19 -3.68 17.75
C GLY A 50 1.24 -4.74 18.32
N GLU A 51 0.22 -4.29 19.06
CA GLU A 51 -0.77 -5.17 19.70
C GLU A 51 -1.67 -5.90 18.69
N GLU A 52 -1.93 -5.30 17.52
CA GLU A 52 -2.76 -5.89 16.47
C GLU A 52 -2.07 -7.10 15.85
N LEU A 53 -0.79 -6.93 15.52
CA LEU A 53 0.08 -8.01 15.05
C LEU A 53 0.22 -9.10 16.11
N ASN A 54 0.44 -8.73 17.37
CA ASN A 54 0.53 -9.71 18.47
C ASN A 54 -0.77 -10.52 18.62
N GLY A 55 -1.93 -9.85 18.53
CA GLY A 55 -3.24 -10.49 18.57
C GLY A 55 -3.45 -11.45 17.40
N PHE A 56 -3.17 -11.00 16.17
CA PHE A 56 -3.24 -11.82 14.97
C PHE A 56 -2.34 -13.05 15.06
N LEU A 57 -1.06 -12.89 15.38
CA LEU A 57 -0.10 -14.00 15.43
C LEU A 57 -0.44 -14.99 16.53
N ARG A 58 -0.91 -14.50 17.69
CA ARG A 58 -1.34 -15.38 18.78
C ARG A 58 -2.53 -16.23 18.37
N GLU A 59 -3.53 -15.64 17.72
CA GLU A 59 -4.68 -16.39 17.20
C GLU A 59 -4.27 -17.29 16.03
N PHE A 60 -3.36 -16.85 15.18
CA PHE A 60 -2.85 -17.66 14.08
C PHE A 60 -2.16 -18.90 14.61
N ILE A 61 -1.24 -18.77 15.56
CA ILE A 61 -0.48 -19.89 16.14
C ILE A 61 -1.40 -20.82 16.95
N THR A 62 -2.28 -20.27 17.79
CA THR A 62 -3.23 -21.08 18.56
C THR A 62 -4.28 -21.76 17.68
N SER A 63 -4.54 -21.26 16.47
CA SER A 63 -5.40 -21.94 15.50
C SER A 63 -4.69 -23.11 14.78
N VAL A 64 -3.36 -23.11 14.71
CA VAL A 64 -2.54 -24.17 14.10
C VAL A 64 -2.27 -25.30 15.10
N ILE A 65 -2.09 -24.96 16.38
CA ILE A 65 -1.71 -25.90 17.44
C ILE A 65 -2.96 -26.42 18.15
N PRO A 66 -3.25 -27.74 18.15
CA PRO A 66 -4.42 -28.31 18.82
C PRO A 66 -4.49 -27.99 20.33
N ASP A 67 -5.73 -27.96 20.85
CA ASP A 67 -6.13 -27.54 22.20
C ASP A 67 -5.35 -28.17 23.38
N GLU A 68 -4.69 -29.32 23.19
CA GLU A 68 -3.91 -29.99 24.25
C GLU A 68 -2.55 -29.34 24.54
N ILE A 69 -2.03 -28.49 23.64
CA ILE A 69 -0.73 -27.78 23.81
C ILE A 69 -0.93 -26.26 23.79
N GLY A 70 -1.91 -25.76 23.03
CA GLY A 70 -2.07 -24.33 22.72
C GLY A 70 -2.52 -23.45 23.89
N SER A 71 -3.13 -24.00 24.94
CA SER A 71 -3.72 -23.20 26.01
C SER A 71 -2.84 -23.00 27.25
N GLU A 72 -1.76 -23.78 27.41
CA GLU A 72 -1.00 -23.78 28.67
C GLU A 72 0.48 -23.39 28.57
N ILE A 73 1.17 -23.48 27.43
CA ILE A 73 2.62 -23.20 27.39
C ILE A 73 3.10 -22.68 26.03
N ILE A 74 2.70 -21.48 25.62
CA ILE A 74 3.60 -20.69 24.78
C ILE A 74 4.21 -19.62 25.68
N SER A 75 5.45 -19.86 26.10
CA SER A 75 6.24 -18.84 26.79
C SER A 75 6.29 -17.58 25.93
N GLU A 76 6.24 -16.39 26.55
CA GLU A 76 6.42 -15.11 25.83
C GLU A 76 7.66 -15.14 24.93
N THR A 77 8.72 -15.84 25.36
CA THR A 77 9.94 -16.03 24.57
C THR A 77 9.75 -16.89 23.32
N ALA A 78 8.92 -17.93 23.37
CA ALA A 78 8.63 -18.76 22.20
C ALA A 78 7.69 -18.04 21.22
N MET A 79 6.77 -17.23 21.74
CA MET A 79 5.92 -16.36 20.92
C MET A 79 6.74 -15.29 20.20
N GLN A 80 7.70 -14.66 20.89
CA GLN A 80 8.62 -13.71 20.28
C GLN A 80 9.47 -14.35 19.17
N GLN A 81 9.95 -15.58 19.36
CA GLN A 81 10.70 -16.29 18.32
C GLN A 81 9.85 -16.60 17.09
N LEU A 82 8.63 -17.10 17.27
CA LEU A 82 7.71 -17.36 16.17
C LEU A 82 7.30 -16.07 15.45
N MET A 83 7.10 -14.99 16.19
CA MET A 83 6.84 -13.68 15.63
C MET A 83 8.01 -13.21 14.77
N THR A 84 9.25 -13.33 15.25
CA THR A 84 10.44 -13.04 14.43
C THR A 84 10.49 -13.91 13.17
N GLU A 85 10.22 -15.22 13.28
CA GLU A 85 10.21 -16.12 12.11
C GLU A 85 9.12 -15.76 11.09
N VAL A 86 7.94 -15.34 11.53
CA VAL A 86 6.86 -14.90 10.63
C VAL A 86 7.22 -13.58 9.97
N MET A 87 7.74 -12.60 10.71
CA MET A 87 8.20 -11.34 10.13
C MET A 87 9.34 -11.59 9.12
N ASP A 88 10.37 -12.38 9.49
CA ASP A 88 11.48 -12.71 8.58
C ASP A 88 11.02 -13.42 7.29
N ALA A 89 9.88 -14.12 7.32
CA ALA A 89 9.35 -14.83 6.17
C ALA A 89 8.40 -14.00 5.28
N TYR A 90 7.66 -13.05 5.86
CA TYR A 90 6.55 -12.37 5.17
C TYR A 90 6.63 -10.84 5.15
N ASP A 91 7.39 -10.21 6.05
CA ASP A 91 7.70 -8.77 6.03
C ASP A 91 8.76 -8.51 4.95
N GLU A 92 8.31 -8.37 3.69
CA GLU A 92 9.21 -8.22 2.54
C GLU A 92 9.95 -6.87 2.59
N ASN A 93 9.30 -5.85 3.16
CA ASN A 93 9.80 -4.48 3.16
C ASN A 93 10.65 -4.14 4.42
N ASN A 94 10.66 -5.04 5.41
CA ASN A 94 11.34 -4.94 6.71
C ASN A 94 10.96 -3.69 7.52
N ASP A 95 9.70 -3.24 7.41
CA ASP A 95 9.18 -2.10 8.16
C ASP A 95 8.66 -2.48 9.55
N GLY A 96 8.63 -3.78 9.88
CA GLY A 96 8.18 -4.32 11.15
C GLY A 96 6.66 -4.34 11.29
N ARG A 97 5.92 -4.21 10.19
CA ARG A 97 4.47 -4.25 10.10
C ARG A 97 4.07 -5.30 9.07
N ILE A 98 2.80 -5.69 9.09
CA ILE A 98 2.23 -6.57 8.07
C ILE A 98 1.19 -5.78 7.29
N ASP A 99 1.47 -5.50 6.02
CA ASP A 99 0.51 -4.92 5.10
C ASP A 99 -0.46 -5.97 4.53
N ILE A 100 -1.52 -5.51 3.87
CA ILE A 100 -2.57 -6.36 3.32
C ILE A 100 -2.05 -7.40 2.31
N ASN A 101 -1.02 -7.06 1.54
CA ASN A 101 -0.40 -7.94 0.57
C ASN A 101 0.44 -9.01 1.26
N GLU A 102 1.13 -8.66 2.34
CA GLU A 102 1.88 -9.59 3.17
C GLU A 102 0.94 -10.56 3.89
N LEU A 103 -0.20 -10.06 4.41
CA LEU A 103 -1.24 -10.92 4.97
C LEU A 103 -1.85 -11.87 3.92
N CYS A 104 -1.99 -11.43 2.66
CA CYS A 104 -2.44 -12.27 1.56
C CYS A 104 -1.49 -13.46 1.29
N GLN A 105 -0.21 -13.38 1.66
CA GLN A 105 0.73 -14.49 1.58
C GLN A 105 0.60 -15.45 2.78
N ILE A 106 0.20 -14.93 3.95
CA ILE A 106 0.02 -15.69 5.18
C ILE A 106 -1.30 -16.49 5.16
N LEU A 107 -2.38 -15.88 4.67
CA LEU A 107 -3.70 -16.51 4.57
C LEU A 107 -3.91 -17.14 3.19
N PRO A 108 -4.29 -18.43 3.09
CA PRO A 108 -4.56 -19.09 1.82
C PRO A 108 -5.92 -18.64 1.25
N THR A 109 -5.89 -17.42 0.73
CA THR A 109 -7.00 -16.73 0.08
C THR A 109 -7.20 -17.29 -1.33
N GLU A 110 -8.41 -17.19 -1.89
CA GLU A 110 -8.71 -17.66 -3.24
C GLU A 110 -7.66 -17.20 -4.27
N GLU A 111 -7.06 -18.14 -5.02
CA GLU A 111 -6.03 -17.84 -6.04
C GLU A 111 -6.51 -16.82 -7.08
N THR A 112 -7.81 -16.81 -7.41
CA THR A 112 -8.40 -15.85 -8.34
C THR A 112 -8.44 -14.42 -7.78
N PHE A 113 -8.62 -14.27 -6.47
CA PHE A 113 -8.54 -12.97 -5.80
C PHE A 113 -7.08 -12.56 -5.62
N LEU A 114 -6.21 -13.48 -5.17
CA LEU A 114 -4.77 -13.25 -5.04
C LEU A 114 -4.12 -12.87 -6.36
N ALA A 115 -4.55 -13.44 -7.47
CA ALA A 115 -4.08 -13.06 -8.79
C ALA A 115 -4.27 -11.56 -9.05
N LEU A 116 -5.29 -10.89 -8.51
CA LEU A 116 -5.46 -9.45 -8.67
C LEU A 116 -4.35 -8.65 -7.97
N PHE A 117 -3.87 -9.12 -6.82
CA PHE A 117 -2.75 -8.51 -6.08
C PHE A 117 -1.39 -8.93 -6.65
N GLN A 118 -1.29 -10.19 -7.10
CA GLN A 118 -0.06 -10.83 -7.56
C GLN A 118 0.21 -10.65 -9.05
N ILE A 119 -0.71 -10.05 -9.81
CA ILE A 119 -0.34 -9.58 -11.14
C ILE A 119 0.86 -8.67 -10.91
N ASP A 120 2.02 -9.10 -11.42
CA ASP A 120 3.14 -8.23 -11.72
C ASP A 120 2.62 -7.24 -12.74
N THR A 121 1.80 -6.28 -12.28
CA THR A 121 1.43 -5.13 -13.06
C THR A 121 2.78 -4.52 -13.37
N PRO A 122 3.16 -4.40 -14.65
CA PRO A 122 4.46 -3.88 -15.04
C PRO A 122 4.55 -2.38 -14.76
N LEU A 123 3.82 -1.86 -13.75
CA LEU A 123 3.92 -0.54 -13.17
C LEU A 123 5.28 -0.43 -12.50
N SER A 124 6.28 -0.32 -13.34
CA SER A 124 7.68 -0.20 -12.98
C SER A 124 7.95 1.17 -12.37
N SER A 125 7.08 2.16 -12.64
CA SER A 125 7.22 3.58 -12.28
C SER A 125 5.90 4.25 -11.90
N SER A 126 6.00 5.31 -11.09
CA SER A 126 4.87 6.21 -10.79
C SER A 126 4.29 6.91 -12.02
N VAL A 127 5.07 7.08 -13.10
CA VAL A 127 4.58 7.62 -14.38
C VAL A 127 3.61 6.66 -15.06
N GLU A 128 3.96 5.38 -15.10
CA GLU A 128 3.10 4.35 -15.67
C GLU A 128 1.83 4.15 -14.84
N PHE A 129 1.96 4.25 -13.51
CA PHE A 129 0.82 4.29 -12.61
C PHE A 129 -0.11 5.48 -12.93
N MET A 130 0.42 6.69 -13.11
CA MET A 130 -0.39 7.87 -13.44
C MET A 130 -1.06 7.76 -14.81
N ARG A 131 -0.43 7.11 -15.80
CA ARG A 131 -1.05 6.83 -17.10
C ARG A 131 -2.24 5.89 -16.96
N VAL A 132 -2.07 4.80 -16.21
CA VAL A 132 -3.14 3.84 -15.94
C VAL A 132 -4.27 4.51 -15.14
N TRP A 133 -3.94 5.21 -14.06
CA TRP A 133 -4.89 5.98 -13.26
C TRP A 133 -5.80 6.85 -14.12
N LYS A 134 -5.22 7.70 -14.97
CA LYS A 134 -5.95 8.61 -15.87
C LYS A 134 -6.78 7.90 -16.95
N GLN A 135 -6.40 6.67 -17.32
CA GLN A 135 -7.19 5.89 -18.27
C GLN A 135 -8.48 5.35 -17.64
N PHE A 136 -8.46 5.09 -16.32
CA PHE A 136 -9.59 4.51 -15.60
C PHE A 136 -10.43 5.53 -14.83
N ASP A 137 -9.86 6.67 -14.42
CA ASP A 137 -10.59 7.85 -13.97
C ASP A 137 -11.17 8.58 -15.20
N THR A 138 -12.27 8.05 -15.70
CA THR A 138 -12.87 8.46 -16.97
C THR A 138 -13.59 9.81 -16.89
N ASP A 139 -14.10 10.13 -15.70
CA ASP A 139 -14.78 11.39 -15.43
C ASP A 139 -13.84 12.48 -14.89
N LEU A 140 -12.55 12.15 -14.69
CA LEU A 140 -11.52 13.03 -14.14
C LEU A 140 -11.91 13.58 -12.76
N SER A 141 -12.65 12.77 -11.99
CA SER A 141 -13.10 13.12 -10.65
C SER A 141 -11.96 13.15 -9.64
N GLY A 142 -10.81 12.55 -9.97
CA GLY A 142 -9.67 12.44 -9.07
C GLY A 142 -9.80 11.29 -8.06
N SER A 143 -10.72 10.37 -8.32
CA SER A 143 -11.03 9.21 -7.49
C SER A 143 -11.59 8.11 -8.38
N ILE A 144 -11.26 6.85 -8.11
CA ILE A 144 -11.79 5.70 -8.86
C ILE A 144 -13.02 5.18 -8.15
N ASP A 145 -14.18 5.26 -8.81
CA ASP A 145 -15.43 4.69 -8.27
C ASP A 145 -15.53 3.17 -8.47
N SER A 146 -16.60 2.55 -7.98
CA SER A 146 -16.80 1.10 -8.11
C SER A 146 -16.90 0.62 -9.55
N ASN A 147 -17.49 1.39 -10.46
CA ASN A 147 -17.60 0.99 -11.87
C ASN A 147 -16.25 1.11 -12.58
N GLU A 148 -15.48 2.15 -12.27
CA GLU A 148 -14.14 2.37 -12.80
C GLU A 148 -13.17 1.30 -12.30
N LEU A 149 -13.21 0.97 -11.01
CA LEU A 149 -12.45 -0.13 -10.45
C LEU A 149 -12.85 -1.46 -11.08
N LYS A 150 -14.15 -1.71 -11.30
CA LYS A 150 -14.62 -2.93 -11.99
C LYS A 150 -14.05 -3.05 -13.39
N ASN A 151 -14.01 -1.94 -14.15
CA ASN A 151 -13.43 -1.91 -15.49
C ASN A 151 -11.91 -2.17 -15.45
N PHE A 152 -11.23 -1.60 -14.45
CA PHE A 152 -9.81 -1.84 -14.20
C PHE A 152 -9.53 -3.32 -13.90
N LEU A 153 -10.26 -3.93 -12.96
CA LEU A 153 -10.12 -5.35 -12.63
C LEU A 153 -10.42 -6.24 -13.83
N LYS A 154 -11.42 -5.89 -14.64
CA LYS A 154 -11.72 -6.61 -15.88
C LYS A 154 -10.54 -6.57 -16.86
N HIS A 155 -9.87 -5.42 -16.98
CA HIS A 155 -8.66 -5.30 -17.79
C HIS A 155 -7.53 -6.18 -17.23
N LEU A 156 -7.34 -6.20 -15.91
CA LEU A 156 -6.34 -7.03 -15.25
C LEU A 156 -6.59 -8.54 -15.47
N ILE A 157 -7.85 -8.98 -15.36
CA ILE A 157 -8.26 -10.38 -15.55
C ILE A 157 -7.98 -10.86 -16.99
N VAL A 158 -8.20 -9.98 -17.98
CA VAL A 158 -7.85 -10.28 -19.38
C VAL A 158 -6.33 -10.49 -19.55
N ILE A 159 -5.51 -9.72 -18.84
CA ILE A 159 -4.04 -9.86 -18.87
C ILE A 159 -3.61 -11.16 -18.17
N SER A 160 -4.16 -11.45 -16.99
CA SER A 160 -3.80 -12.61 -16.18
C SER A 160 -4.35 -13.94 -16.71
N LYS A 161 -5.22 -13.90 -17.72
CA LYS A 161 -5.90 -15.07 -18.33
C LYS A 161 -6.68 -15.90 -17.30
N VAL A 162 -7.10 -15.27 -16.20
CA VAL A 162 -7.95 -15.91 -15.20
C VAL A 162 -9.40 -15.80 -15.68
N GLU A 163 -10.19 -16.87 -15.54
CA GLU A 163 -11.63 -16.80 -15.80
C GLU A 163 -12.36 -16.42 -14.51
N VAL A 164 -12.96 -15.22 -14.48
CA VAL A 164 -13.76 -14.73 -13.36
C VAL A 164 -15.15 -14.35 -13.87
N THR A 165 -16.20 -14.75 -13.17
CA THR A 165 -17.57 -14.38 -13.53
C THR A 165 -17.86 -12.92 -13.17
N ASN A 166 -18.88 -12.31 -13.77
CA ASN A 166 -19.23 -10.92 -13.45
C ASN A 166 -19.65 -10.76 -11.98
N GLU A 167 -20.31 -11.78 -11.40
CA GLU A 167 -20.74 -11.76 -10.00
C GLU A 167 -19.54 -11.76 -9.04
N LYS A 168 -18.51 -12.57 -9.32
CA LYS A 168 -17.26 -12.57 -8.55
C LYS A 168 -16.50 -11.26 -8.74
N LEU A 169 -16.54 -10.70 -9.94
CA LEU A 169 -15.92 -9.41 -10.22
C LEU A 169 -16.55 -8.30 -9.37
N ASP A 170 -17.89 -8.29 -9.25
CA ASP A 170 -18.60 -7.36 -8.36
C ASP A 170 -18.21 -7.55 -6.89
N GLU A 171 -18.14 -8.80 -6.42
CA GLU A 171 -17.69 -9.12 -5.07
C GLU A 171 -16.26 -8.64 -4.81
N TYR A 172 -15.35 -8.85 -5.76
CA TYR A 172 -13.97 -8.40 -5.65
C TYR A 172 -13.87 -6.87 -5.66
N THR A 173 -14.60 -6.19 -6.54
CA THR A 173 -14.66 -4.72 -6.55
C THR A 173 -15.13 -4.16 -5.21
N GLU A 174 -16.24 -4.67 -4.66
CA GLU A 174 -16.77 -4.19 -3.38
C GLU A 174 -15.80 -4.49 -2.23
N THR A 175 -15.20 -5.67 -2.24
CA THR A 175 -14.22 -6.07 -1.23
C THR A 175 -12.98 -5.18 -1.26
N LEU A 176 -12.44 -4.90 -2.45
CA LEU A 176 -11.26 -4.04 -2.61
C LEU A 176 -11.52 -2.60 -2.18
N ILE A 177 -12.69 -2.04 -2.50
CA ILE A 177 -13.03 -0.70 -2.00
C ILE A 177 -13.04 -0.72 -0.48
N ARG A 178 -13.74 -1.66 0.15
CA ARG A 178 -13.79 -1.73 1.63
C ARG A 178 -12.45 -1.99 2.32
N LEU A 179 -11.48 -2.58 1.61
CA LEU A 179 -10.13 -2.81 2.11
C LEU A 179 -9.25 -1.55 2.00
N PHE A 180 -9.41 -0.78 0.93
CA PHE A 180 -8.48 0.30 0.58
C PHE A 180 -9.01 1.71 0.80
N ASP A 181 -10.34 1.91 0.76
CA ASP A 181 -11.05 3.16 1.05
C ASP A 181 -10.99 3.48 2.55
N ARG A 182 -9.97 4.22 2.94
CA ARG A 182 -9.73 4.64 4.34
C ARG A 182 -10.66 5.77 4.75
N ASN A 183 -11.01 6.64 3.82
CA ASN A 183 -11.81 7.83 4.12
C ASN A 183 -13.33 7.51 4.17
N GLY A 184 -13.73 6.34 3.66
CA GLY A 184 -15.09 5.83 3.67
C GLY A 184 -16.01 6.52 2.68
N ASP A 185 -15.48 7.15 1.63
CA ASP A 185 -16.25 7.88 0.61
C ASP A 185 -16.83 6.96 -0.49
N GLY A 186 -16.49 5.67 -0.45
CA GLY A 186 -16.93 4.65 -1.40
C GLY A 186 -16.13 4.65 -2.70
N LYS A 187 -15.03 5.42 -2.77
CA LYS A 187 -14.14 5.54 -3.92
C LYS A 187 -12.70 5.32 -3.48
N LEU A 188 -11.82 5.04 -4.43
CA LEU A 188 -10.40 4.92 -4.18
C LEU A 188 -9.69 6.18 -4.63
N GLN A 189 -9.03 6.84 -3.70
CA GLN A 189 -8.11 7.94 -3.98
C GLN A 189 -6.77 7.39 -4.51
N LEU A 190 -5.94 8.32 -5.00
CA LEU A 190 -4.69 7.98 -5.67
C LEU A 190 -3.71 7.22 -4.76
N SER A 191 -3.59 7.63 -3.50
CA SER A 191 -2.83 6.93 -2.46
C SER A 191 -3.35 5.51 -2.20
N GLU A 192 -4.66 5.34 -2.14
CA GLU A 192 -5.32 4.05 -1.86
C GLU A 192 -5.15 3.06 -3.01
N MET A 193 -5.30 3.55 -4.25
CA MET A 193 -5.05 2.76 -5.46
C MET A 193 -3.55 2.44 -5.64
N ALA A 194 -2.66 3.35 -5.27
CA ALA A 194 -1.22 3.08 -5.30
C ALA A 194 -0.83 1.93 -4.34
N ARG A 195 -1.49 1.88 -3.17
CA ARG A 195 -1.34 0.78 -2.19
C ARG A 195 -1.91 -0.53 -2.72
N LEU A 196 -3.06 -0.49 -3.40
CA LEU A 196 -3.67 -1.66 -4.04
C LEU A 196 -2.76 -2.29 -5.11
N LEU A 197 -2.11 -1.47 -5.95
CA LEU A 197 -1.31 -1.95 -7.08
C LEU A 197 0.15 -2.24 -6.75
N ARG A 198 0.56 -2.08 -5.50
CA ARG A 198 1.96 -2.26 -5.06
C ARG A 198 2.94 -1.52 -5.98
N VAL A 199 2.68 -0.24 -6.25
CA VAL A 199 3.53 0.55 -7.15
C VAL A 199 4.97 0.48 -6.64
N LYS A 200 5.84 -0.18 -7.42
CA LYS A 200 7.22 -0.45 -7.02
C LYS A 200 7.99 0.86 -6.90
N GLU A 201 8.52 1.07 -5.70
CA GLU A 201 9.51 2.08 -5.30
C GLU A 201 9.24 3.51 -5.78
N ASN A 202 8.82 4.37 -4.86
CA ASN A 202 8.98 5.82 -5.00
C ASN A 202 10.46 6.13 -5.28
N TYR A 203 10.76 6.59 -6.49
CA TYR A 203 12.14 6.76 -6.93
C TYR A 203 12.86 7.91 -6.23
N LEU A 204 12.14 8.74 -5.47
CA LEU A 204 12.65 9.86 -4.71
C LEU A 204 13.02 9.48 -3.27
N ILE A 205 12.46 8.41 -2.70
CA ILE A 205 12.77 8.05 -1.29
C ILE A 205 14.26 7.73 -1.12
N LYS A 206 14.82 6.83 -1.93
CA LYS A 206 16.23 6.42 -1.79
C LYS A 206 17.22 7.58 -2.04
N PRO A 207 17.05 8.43 -3.07
CA PRO A 207 17.96 9.55 -3.29
C PRO A 207 17.80 10.73 -2.32
N LEU A 208 16.57 11.02 -1.84
CA LEU A 208 16.32 12.14 -0.94
C LEU A 208 16.67 11.83 0.52
N PHE A 209 16.47 10.58 0.98
CA PHE A 209 16.67 10.18 2.39
C PHE A 209 17.98 9.43 2.67
N ASN A 210 18.80 9.11 1.66
CA ASN A 210 20.15 8.63 1.92
C ASN A 210 21.01 9.79 2.47
N ASN A 211 21.13 9.78 3.79
CA ASN A 211 21.69 10.75 4.74
C ASN A 211 23.10 11.34 4.51
N ASN A 212 23.63 11.46 3.30
CA ASN A 212 24.97 12.02 3.09
C ASN A 212 25.05 12.98 1.90
N ASN A 213 25.16 14.27 2.23
CA ASN A 213 25.77 15.37 1.48
C ASN A 213 25.40 15.51 0.00
N CYS A 214 24.69 16.61 -0.27
CA CYS A 214 24.60 17.27 -1.57
C CYS A 214 24.07 16.35 -2.69
N LEU A 215 22.81 16.55 -3.06
CA LEU A 215 22.31 16.03 -4.33
C LEU A 215 23.20 16.59 -5.45
N ASP A 216 24.17 15.79 -5.90
CA ASP A 216 25.01 16.11 -7.03
C ASP A 216 24.12 16.16 -8.29
N ASP A 217 24.45 17.03 -9.25
CA ASP A 217 23.73 17.17 -10.52
C ASP A 217 23.54 15.81 -11.22
N ARG A 218 24.46 14.87 -11.00
CA ARG A 218 24.39 13.50 -11.51
C ARG A 218 23.26 12.66 -10.92
N THR A 219 22.93 12.86 -9.65
CA THR A 219 21.79 12.18 -8.99
C THR A 219 20.49 12.76 -9.50
N ILE A 220 20.43 14.08 -9.63
CA ILE A 220 19.26 14.80 -10.18
C ILE A 220 19.02 14.39 -11.63
N ASP A 221 20.07 14.28 -12.45
CA ASP A 221 19.99 13.77 -13.82
C ASP A 221 19.47 12.35 -13.89
N ARG A 222 19.87 11.49 -12.95
CA ARG A 222 19.40 10.12 -12.90
C ARG A 222 17.93 10.04 -12.50
N ILE A 223 17.49 10.90 -11.58
CA ILE A 223 16.08 11.04 -11.19
C ILE A 223 15.28 11.54 -12.38
N PHE A 224 15.71 12.64 -13.00
CA PHE A 224 15.04 13.23 -14.16
C PHE A 224 14.82 12.22 -15.28
N ARG A 225 15.86 11.46 -15.66
CA ARG A 225 15.77 10.41 -16.69
C ARG A 225 14.85 9.24 -16.35
N LYS A 226 14.52 9.02 -15.07
CA LYS A 226 13.55 7.99 -14.69
C LYS A 226 12.11 8.45 -14.91
N TYR A 227 11.84 9.75 -14.82
CA TYR A 227 10.52 10.32 -15.03
C TYR A 227 10.30 10.75 -16.49
N ASP A 228 11.33 11.30 -17.14
CA ASP A 228 11.38 11.66 -18.57
C ASP A 228 11.39 10.38 -19.44
N THR A 229 10.21 9.77 -19.57
CA THR A 229 10.00 8.48 -20.20
C THR A 229 10.09 8.59 -21.71
N ASP A 230 9.67 9.73 -22.27
CA ASP A 230 9.78 10.01 -23.69
C ASP A 230 11.15 10.63 -24.09
N SER A 231 12.00 10.93 -23.11
CA SER A 231 13.34 11.50 -23.30
C SER A 231 13.32 12.84 -24.05
N ASN A 232 12.23 13.61 -23.90
CA ASN A 232 12.05 14.90 -24.54
C ASN A 232 12.81 16.03 -23.81
N GLY A 233 13.36 15.77 -22.62
CA GLY A 233 14.13 16.73 -21.83
C GLY A 233 13.29 17.70 -20.97
N VAL A 234 11.97 17.48 -20.86
CA VAL A 234 11.01 18.27 -20.09
C VAL A 234 9.96 17.37 -19.43
N LEU A 235 9.73 17.52 -18.12
CA LEU A 235 8.64 16.78 -17.49
C LEU A 235 7.30 17.46 -17.77
N GLU A 236 6.41 16.74 -18.43
CA GLU A 236 5.05 17.19 -18.71
C GLU A 236 3.99 16.16 -18.31
N ASN A 237 2.75 16.62 -18.13
CA ASN A 237 1.57 15.77 -17.95
C ASN A 237 1.78 14.64 -16.92
N GLU A 238 1.74 13.37 -17.36
CA GLU A 238 1.86 12.19 -16.51
C GLU A 238 3.25 12.04 -15.88
N GLU A 239 4.30 12.52 -16.53
CA GLU A 239 5.67 12.49 -16.02
C GLU A 239 5.84 13.46 -14.85
N LEU A 240 5.29 14.67 -15.00
CA LEU A 240 5.23 15.65 -13.92
C LEU A 240 4.35 15.14 -12.77
N MET A 241 3.18 14.58 -13.07
CA MET A 241 2.29 14.05 -12.02
C MET A 241 2.91 12.88 -11.26
N GLY A 242 3.61 11.97 -11.95
CA GLY A 242 4.35 10.87 -11.32
C GLY A 242 5.48 11.37 -10.42
N PHE A 243 6.20 12.41 -10.84
CA PHE A 243 7.21 13.06 -10.02
C PHE A 243 6.61 13.74 -8.78
N LEU A 244 5.50 14.48 -8.93
CA LEU A 244 4.83 15.15 -7.80
C LEU A 244 4.23 14.16 -6.80
N LYS A 245 3.66 13.05 -7.29
CA LYS A 245 3.18 11.95 -6.45
C LYS A 245 4.30 11.44 -5.55
N ASP A 246 5.44 11.10 -6.15
CA ASP A 246 6.59 10.60 -5.40
C ASP A 246 7.15 11.66 -4.44
N LEU A 247 7.09 12.94 -4.80
CA LEU A 247 7.57 14.03 -3.96
C LEU A 247 6.69 14.24 -2.71
N LEU A 248 5.36 14.13 -2.87
CA LEU A 248 4.40 14.23 -1.77
C LEU A 248 4.47 13.02 -0.84
N GLU A 249 4.55 11.82 -1.40
CA GLU A 249 4.76 10.59 -0.63
C GLU A 249 6.06 10.66 0.18
N ALA A 250 7.14 11.21 -0.41
CA ALA A 250 8.39 11.45 0.30
C ALA A 250 8.23 12.43 1.48
N ASN A 251 7.36 13.44 1.36
CA ASN A 251 7.04 14.37 2.45
C ASN A 251 6.09 13.77 3.50
N GLY A 252 5.61 12.53 3.29
CA GLY A 252 4.66 11.86 4.18
C GLY A 252 3.25 12.45 4.12
N GLU A 253 2.91 13.13 3.02
CA GLU A 253 1.57 13.67 2.78
C GLU A 253 0.75 12.68 1.95
N GLU A 254 -0.51 12.45 2.35
CA GLU A 254 -1.41 11.61 1.57
C GLU A 254 -1.68 12.26 0.22
N VAL A 255 -1.46 11.50 -0.85
CA VAL A 255 -1.58 12.01 -2.20
C VAL A 255 -3.01 11.83 -2.71
N ASN A 256 -3.66 12.96 -2.98
CA ASN A 256 -4.90 13.02 -3.72
C ASN A 256 -4.72 13.84 -5.01
N GLU A 257 -5.60 13.62 -5.99
CA GLU A 257 -5.45 14.28 -7.30
C GLU A 257 -5.64 15.81 -7.22
N GLU A 258 -6.53 16.29 -6.36
CA GLU A 258 -6.74 17.72 -6.16
C GLU A 258 -5.50 18.40 -5.56
N GLY A 259 -4.88 17.78 -4.55
CA GLY A 259 -3.62 18.25 -3.98
C GLY A 259 -2.49 18.23 -5.00
N LEU A 260 -2.41 17.19 -5.84
CA LEU A 260 -1.47 17.16 -6.97
C LEU A 260 -1.72 18.28 -7.98
N LYS A 261 -2.98 18.58 -8.32
CA LYS A 261 -3.35 19.69 -9.22
C LYS A 261 -2.94 21.03 -8.63
N ILE A 262 -3.27 21.29 -7.36
CA ILE A 262 -2.89 22.51 -6.65
C ILE A 262 -1.36 22.65 -6.57
N MET A 263 -0.67 21.57 -6.24
CA MET A 263 0.80 21.56 -6.19
C MET A 263 1.41 21.77 -7.57
N LYS A 264 0.87 21.13 -8.62
CA LYS A 264 1.29 21.34 -10.01
C LYS A 264 1.13 22.81 -10.41
N GLU A 265 -0.02 23.42 -10.14
CA GLU A 265 -0.25 24.83 -10.44
C GLU A 265 0.67 25.75 -9.64
N GLY A 266 0.88 25.45 -8.36
CA GLY A 266 1.82 26.17 -7.49
C GLY A 266 3.26 26.08 -7.99
N ILE A 267 3.65 24.90 -8.47
CA ILE A 267 4.99 24.63 -8.98
C ILE A 267 5.21 25.33 -10.32
N LEU A 268 4.28 25.20 -11.26
CA LEU A 268 4.37 25.93 -12.52
C LEU A 268 4.41 27.44 -12.24
N LYS A 269 3.60 27.96 -11.32
CA LYS A 269 3.62 29.40 -11.03
C LYS A 269 4.96 29.92 -10.46
N GLN A 270 5.71 29.08 -9.73
CA GLN A 270 6.92 29.49 -9.03
C GLN A 270 8.22 29.12 -9.77
N TRP A 271 8.25 27.99 -10.46
CA TRP A 271 9.46 27.43 -11.09
C TRP A 271 9.35 27.29 -12.61
N ASP A 272 8.18 27.43 -13.25
CA ASP A 272 8.07 27.53 -14.72
C ASP A 272 8.48 28.95 -15.16
N ILE A 273 9.79 29.14 -15.32
CA ILE A 273 10.40 30.45 -15.64
C ILE A 273 10.04 30.83 -17.08
N ASN A 274 9.97 29.85 -17.97
CA ASN A 274 9.73 30.07 -19.39
C ASN A 274 8.22 30.10 -19.75
N LYS A 275 7.34 29.75 -18.79
CA LYS A 275 5.87 29.70 -18.91
C LYS A 275 5.37 28.75 -19.98
N ASP A 276 6.11 27.68 -20.25
CA ASP A 276 5.73 26.69 -21.25
C ASP A 276 4.78 25.60 -20.70
N GLY A 277 4.48 25.64 -19.39
CA GLY A 277 3.63 24.68 -18.71
C GLY A 277 4.32 23.34 -18.42
N LYS A 278 5.64 23.28 -18.59
CA LYS A 278 6.50 22.11 -18.39
C LYS A 278 7.59 22.45 -17.40
N ILE A 279 8.26 21.42 -16.88
CA ILE A 279 9.39 21.59 -15.98
C ILE A 279 10.65 21.05 -16.67
N GLY A 280 11.52 21.96 -17.07
CA GLY A 280 12.81 21.62 -17.65
C GLY A 280 13.83 21.15 -16.60
N ARG A 281 14.95 20.64 -17.08
CA ARG A 281 16.08 20.16 -16.25
C ARG A 281 16.61 21.20 -15.25
N GLN A 282 16.56 22.48 -15.59
CA GLN A 282 17.07 23.53 -14.71
C GLN A 282 16.08 23.82 -13.57
N GLU A 283 14.80 23.83 -13.91
CA GLU A 283 13.69 24.12 -13.00
C GLU A 283 13.46 22.97 -12.02
N ILE A 284 13.62 21.71 -12.47
CA ILE A 284 13.53 20.55 -11.57
C ILE A 284 14.67 20.50 -10.55
N ASN A 285 15.86 21.00 -10.91
CA ASN A 285 17.02 21.03 -10.02
C ASN A 285 16.73 21.97 -8.85
N ASP A 286 16.31 23.20 -9.17
CA ASP A 286 15.93 24.20 -8.18
C ASP A 286 14.78 23.71 -7.29
N LEU A 287 13.79 23.04 -7.89
CA LEU A 287 12.66 22.47 -7.17
C LEU A 287 13.08 21.37 -6.19
N ILE A 288 13.84 20.37 -6.64
CA ILE A 288 14.30 19.27 -5.79
C ILE A 288 15.19 19.80 -4.67
N LEU A 289 16.12 20.73 -4.96
CA LEU A 289 16.99 21.33 -3.95
C LEU A 289 16.19 22.07 -2.89
N GLN A 290 15.18 22.83 -3.30
CA GLN A 290 14.32 23.56 -2.37
C GLN A 290 13.46 22.61 -1.52
N THR A 291 12.90 21.55 -2.12
CA THR A 291 12.14 20.55 -1.35
C THR A 291 13.03 19.80 -0.36
N VAL A 292 14.25 19.43 -0.74
CA VAL A 292 15.21 18.82 0.19
C VAL A 292 15.52 19.74 1.35
N HIS A 293 15.73 21.04 1.10
CA HIS A 293 15.96 22.00 2.17
C HIS A 293 14.77 22.06 3.15
N ILE A 294 13.55 22.10 2.63
CA ILE A 294 12.33 22.11 3.45
C ILE A 294 12.17 20.81 4.25
N LEU A 295 12.47 19.66 3.65
CA LEU A 295 12.40 18.35 4.31
C LEU A 295 13.45 18.23 5.42
N GLN A 296 14.68 18.68 5.18
CA GLN A 296 15.74 18.73 6.18
C GLN A 296 15.38 19.65 7.36
N GLU A 297 14.79 20.82 7.08
CA GLU A 297 14.30 21.73 8.12
C GLU A 297 13.15 21.11 8.94
N LYS A 298 12.18 20.46 8.27
CA LYS A 298 11.08 19.74 8.93
C LYS A 298 11.60 18.61 9.82
N GLU A 299 12.57 17.83 9.37
CA GLU A 299 13.23 16.80 10.18
C GLU A 299 13.95 17.40 11.39
N HIS A 300 14.68 18.50 11.19
CA HIS A 300 15.38 19.20 12.28
C HIS A 300 14.38 19.72 13.32
N LEU A 301 13.26 20.30 12.88
CA LEU A 301 12.18 20.78 13.74
C LEU A 301 11.50 19.64 14.50
N LYS A 302 11.24 18.49 13.87
CA LYS A 302 10.71 17.29 14.54
C LYS A 302 11.68 16.75 15.59
N LYS A 303 12.99 16.73 15.32
CA LYS A 303 14.02 16.32 16.28
C LYS A 303 14.17 17.31 17.45
N VAL A 304 13.98 18.60 17.20
CA VAL A 304 14.06 19.65 18.24
C VAL A 304 12.80 19.70 19.12
N ASN A 305 11.61 19.41 18.57
CA ASN A 305 10.35 19.41 19.33
C ASN A 305 10.05 18.10 20.07
N ASN A 306 10.79 17.02 19.79
CA ASN A 306 10.74 15.73 20.52
C ASN A 306 11.83 15.62 21.62
N LEU A 307 12.40 16.74 22.05
CA LEU A 307 13.28 16.91 23.22
C LEU A 307 12.62 17.85 24.23
#